data_AF-A0A7Z8W9T7-F1
#
_entry.id   AF-A0A7Z8W9T7-F1
#
_cell.length_a   1.000
_cell.length_b   1.000
_cell.length_c   1.000
_cell.angle_alpha   90.00
_cell.angle_beta   90.00
_cell.angle_gamma   90.00
#
_symmetry.space_group_name_H-M   'P 1'
#
loop_
_entity.id
_entity.type
_entity.pdbx_description
1 polymer ?
#
loop_
_entity_poly.entity_id
_entity_poly.type
_entity_poly.pdbx_seq_one_letter_code
_entity_poly.pdbx_strand_id
1 'polypeptide(L)'
;MPPNRVSYPGGFPDFKSAGLVRQEVPIGEFNRYDIDFAKADELAPNGPKLDENTWHHHQDLTTMQEVSKEMHRRFRHMGGMSLAKKLKD
;
A
#
# COMPACT_ATOMS: atom_id res chain seq x y z
N MET A 1 -17.61 -12.54 -2.27
CA MET A 1 -16.47 -12.82 -1.36
C MET A 1 -15.25 -12.10 -1.90
N PRO A 2 -14.46 -11.40 -1.09
CA PRO A 2 -13.19 -10.87 -1.56
C PRO A 2 -12.31 -12.04 -2.05
N PRO A 3 -11.51 -11.84 -3.11
CA PRO A 3 -10.64 -12.90 -3.63
C PRO A 3 -9.71 -13.42 -2.52
N ASN A 4 -9.74 -14.74 -2.29
CA ASN A 4 -8.93 -15.42 -1.27
C ASN A 4 -7.47 -15.63 -1.72
N ARG A 5 -7.00 -14.96 -2.78
CA ARG A 5 -5.68 -15.20 -3.35
C ARG A 5 -5.06 -13.89 -3.83
N VAL A 6 -3.88 -13.59 -3.29
CA VAL A 6 -2.97 -12.53 -3.73
C VAL A 6 -1.69 -13.21 -4.19
N SER A 7 -1.17 -12.84 -5.37
CA SER A 7 0.15 -13.29 -5.84
C SER A 7 1.28 -12.49 -5.18
N TYR A 8 2.47 -13.06 -5.14
CA TYR A 8 3.65 -12.45 -4.52
C TYR A 8 4.82 -12.27 -5.49
N PRO A 9 4.68 -11.51 -6.59
CA PRO A 9 5.80 -11.24 -7.49
C PRO A 9 6.94 -10.55 -6.74
N GLY A 10 8.14 -11.11 -6.81
CA GLY A 10 9.31 -10.59 -6.07
C GLY A 10 9.18 -10.61 -4.54
N GLY A 11 8.20 -11.34 -3.99
CA GLY A 11 7.94 -11.41 -2.55
C GLY A 11 6.99 -10.34 -2.00
N PHE A 12 6.39 -9.51 -2.87
CA PHE A 12 5.49 -8.41 -2.50
C PHE A 12 4.05 -8.74 -2.86
N PRO A 13 3.05 -8.45 -2.00
CA PRO A 13 1.66 -8.72 -2.29
C PRO A 13 1.13 -7.87 -3.46
N ASP A 14 0.59 -8.51 -4.48
CA ASP A 14 -0.05 -7.83 -5.61
C ASP A 14 -1.56 -7.64 -5.36
N PHE A 15 -1.89 -6.63 -4.56
CA PHE A 15 -3.27 -6.28 -4.26
C PHE A 15 -4.03 -5.77 -5.50
N LYS A 16 -3.32 -5.16 -6.46
CA LYS A 16 -3.91 -4.55 -7.64
C LYS A 16 -4.46 -5.60 -8.60
N SER A 17 -3.66 -6.59 -8.98
CA SER A 17 -4.13 -7.68 -9.83
C SER A 17 -5.18 -8.55 -9.14
N ALA A 18 -5.23 -8.55 -7.81
CA ALA A 18 -6.31 -9.17 -7.04
C ALA A 18 -7.59 -8.33 -6.97
N GLY A 19 -7.62 -7.10 -7.50
CA GLY A 19 -8.81 -6.22 -7.43
C GLY A 19 -9.13 -5.73 -6.02
N LEU A 20 -8.13 -5.65 -5.14
CA LEU A 20 -8.27 -5.28 -3.72
C LEU A 20 -7.86 -3.83 -3.43
N VAL A 21 -7.48 -3.08 -4.46
CA VAL A 21 -7.06 -1.68 -4.36
C VAL A 21 -8.24 -0.76 -4.69
N ARG A 22 -8.63 0.10 -3.76
CA ARG A 22 -9.69 1.11 -3.97
C ARG A 22 -9.18 2.29 -4.80
N GLN A 23 -7.97 2.75 -4.52
CA GLN A 23 -7.29 3.83 -5.25
C GLN A 23 -5.78 3.75 -5.03
N GLU A 24 -5.04 4.38 -5.93
CA GLU A 24 -3.58 4.51 -5.87
C GLU A 24 -3.19 5.98 -5.88
N VAL A 25 -2.17 6.31 -5.10
CA VAL A 25 -1.70 7.69 -4.96
C VAL A 25 -0.18 7.71 -5.09
N PRO A 26 0.37 8.34 -6.14
CA PRO A 26 1.81 8.56 -6.23
C PRO A 26 2.20 9.67 -5.24
N ILE A 27 2.95 9.30 -4.20
CA ILE A 27 3.42 10.24 -3.16
C ILE A 27 4.90 10.63 -3.32
N GLY A 28 5.59 10.05 -4.31
CA GLY A 28 7.04 10.20 -4.47
C GLY A 28 7.80 9.33 -3.47
N GLU A 29 9.10 9.58 -3.30
CA GLU A 29 9.94 8.76 -2.41
C GLU A 29 9.35 8.64 -1.00
N PHE A 30 9.25 7.41 -0.51
CA PHE A 30 8.75 7.13 0.84
C PHE A 30 9.62 7.74 1.94
N ASN A 31 8.94 8.27 2.96
CA ASN A 31 9.57 8.80 4.15
C ASN A 31 9.28 7.91 5.36
N ARG A 32 8.31 8.30 6.20
CA ARG A 32 7.85 7.56 7.39
C ARG A 32 6.35 7.40 7.32
N TYR A 33 5.84 6.31 7.89
CA TYR A 33 4.44 5.87 7.76
C TYR A 33 3.41 6.98 7.97
N ASP A 34 3.51 7.76 9.04
CA ASP A 34 2.59 8.86 9.37
C ASP A 34 2.62 10.01 8.35
N ILE A 35 3.81 10.41 7.89
CA ILE A 35 3.94 11.45 6.86
C ILE A 35 3.37 10.95 5.52
N ASP A 36 3.73 9.74 5.13
CA ASP A 36 3.29 9.14 3.87
C ASP A 36 1.77 8.91 3.86
N PHE A 37 1.19 8.50 5.00
CA PHE A 37 -0.25 8.30 5.13
C PHE A 37 -1.01 9.62 5.05
N ALA A 38 -0.53 10.67 5.73
CA ALA A 38 -1.14 11.99 5.65
C ALA A 38 -1.08 12.55 4.21
N LYS A 39 0.07 12.39 3.54
CA LYS A 39 0.26 12.81 2.16
C LYS A 39 -0.64 12.05 1.19
N ALA A 40 -0.80 10.74 1.39
CA ALA A 40 -1.71 9.93 0.59
C ALA A 40 -3.17 10.33 0.82
N ASP A 41 -3.58 10.59 2.06
CA ASP A 41 -4.93 11.09 2.36
C ASP A 41 -5.21 12.45 1.69
N GLU A 42 -4.23 13.35 1.64
CA GLU A 42 -4.34 14.66 0.98
C GLU A 42 -4.41 14.58 -0.55
N LEU A 43 -3.61 13.71 -1.16
CA LEU A 43 -3.48 13.61 -2.62
C LEU A 43 -4.47 12.62 -3.26
N ALA A 44 -5.23 11.89 -2.44
CA ALA A 44 -6.12 10.85 -2.92
C ALA A 44 -7.28 11.40 -3.75
N PRO A 45 -7.48 10.92 -4.99
CA PRO A 45 -8.52 11.44 -5.89
C PRO A 45 -9.93 11.16 -5.38
N ASN A 46 -10.12 10.09 -4.60
CA ASN A 46 -11.42 9.73 -4.02
C ASN A 46 -11.55 10.18 -2.55
N GLY A 47 -10.80 11.21 -2.18
CA GLY A 47 -10.63 11.67 -0.81
C GLY A 47 -9.79 10.73 0.05
N PRO A 48 -9.63 11.04 1.34
CA PRO A 48 -8.88 10.23 2.30
C PRO A 48 -9.33 8.77 2.27
N LYS A 49 -8.45 7.86 2.69
CA LYS A 49 -8.82 6.45 2.82
C LYS A 49 -10.03 6.29 3.74
N LEU A 50 -10.81 5.24 3.50
CA LEU A 50 -11.89 4.84 4.40
C LEU A 50 -11.35 4.37 5.76
N ASP A 51 -12.16 4.48 6.82
CA ASP A 51 -11.78 4.09 8.17
C ASP A 51 -11.44 2.60 8.28
N GLU A 52 -12.04 1.74 7.45
CA GLU A 52 -11.79 0.31 7.40
C GLU A 52 -10.54 -0.04 6.57
N ASN A 53 -9.95 0.95 5.90
CA ASN A 53 -8.83 0.81 4.98
C ASN A 53 -7.52 1.33 5.57
N THR A 54 -6.43 1.03 4.88
CA THR A 54 -5.07 1.46 5.21
C THR A 54 -4.30 1.73 3.93
N TRP A 55 -3.29 2.58 4.02
CA TRP A 55 -2.37 2.78 2.91
C TRP A 55 -1.27 1.73 2.96
N HIS A 56 -1.11 1.00 1.85
CA HIS A 56 -0.06 0.05 1.62
C HIS A 56 1.05 0.69 0.77
N HIS A 57 2.29 0.70 1.29
CA HIS A 57 3.48 1.11 0.55
C HIS A 57 3.81 0.08 -0.52
N HIS A 58 3.59 0.42 -1.80
CA HIS A 58 3.87 -0.43 -2.95
C HIS A 58 5.39 -0.60 -3.16
N GLN A 59 5.80 -1.70 -3.77
CA GLN A 59 7.22 -2.04 -3.97
C GLN A 59 7.95 -1.15 -4.98
N ASP A 60 7.24 -0.29 -5.72
CA ASP A 60 7.84 0.73 -6.58
C ASP A 60 8.43 1.93 -5.81
N LEU A 61 8.32 1.92 -4.47
CA LEU A 61 8.87 2.92 -3.55
C LEU A 61 8.29 4.32 -3.69
N THR A 62 7.20 4.48 -4.45
CA THR A 62 6.62 5.80 -4.75
C THR A 62 5.11 5.86 -4.66
N THR A 63 4.43 4.71 -4.69
CA THR A 63 2.97 4.62 -4.73
C THR A 63 2.39 4.08 -3.43
N MET A 64 1.31 4.71 -2.94
CA MET A 64 0.45 4.19 -1.88
C MET A 64 -0.80 3.55 -2.49
N GLN A 65 -1.16 2.36 -2.03
CA GLN A 65 -2.39 1.68 -2.42
C GLN A 65 -3.36 1.63 -1.26
N GLU A 66 -4.59 2.10 -1.45
CA GLU A 66 -5.63 1.95 -0.44
C GLU A 66 -6.21 0.54 -0.50
N VAL A 67 -6.04 -0.20 0.60
CA VAL A 67 -6.53 -1.57 0.75
C VAL A 67 -7.24 -1.75 2.08
N SER A 68 -8.15 -2.72 2.20
CA SER A 68 -8.81 -2.99 3.49
C SER A 68 -7.83 -3.47 4.54
N LYS A 69 -8.02 -3.04 5.79
CA LYS A 69 -7.20 -3.48 6.94
C LYS A 69 -7.23 -5.01 7.10
N GLU A 70 -8.37 -5.64 6.83
CA GLU A 70 -8.54 -7.09 6.87
C GLU A 70 -7.61 -7.78 5.85
N MET A 71 -7.66 -7.36 4.59
CA MET A 71 -6.86 -7.97 3.53
C MET A 71 -5.38 -7.64 3.70
N HIS A 72 -5.04 -6.42 4.10
CA HIS A 72 -3.67 -6.03 4.41
C HIS A 72 -3.07 -6.90 5.54
N ARG A 73 -3.86 -7.22 6.58
CA ARG A 73 -3.42 -8.12 7.65
C ARG A 73 -3.25 -9.56 7.16
N ARG A 74 -4.17 -10.06 6.34
CA ARG A 74 -4.16 -11.43 5.82
C ARG A 74 -2.96 -11.73 4.91
N PHE A 75 -2.58 -10.78 4.06
CA PHE A 75 -1.56 -10.99 3.01
C PHE A 75 -0.23 -10.32 3.32
N ARG A 76 0.03 -9.99 4.60
CA ARG A 76 1.23 -9.27 5.02
C ARG A 76 2.52 -10.03 4.64
N HIS A 77 3.29 -9.42 3.75
CA HIS A 77 4.72 -9.69 3.55
C HIS A 77 5.45 -8.38 3.25
N MET A 78 6.78 -8.39 3.30
CA MET A 78 7.68 -7.22 3.13
C MET A 78 7.03 -6.11 2.28
N GLY A 79 6.72 -4.96 2.87
CA GLY A 79 6.14 -3.81 2.14
C GLY A 79 7.23 -2.91 1.56
N GLY A 80 6.85 -1.99 0.66
CA GLY A 80 7.79 -1.04 0.06
C GLY A 80 8.60 -0.23 1.07
N MET A 81 8.02 0.09 2.23
CA MET A 81 8.76 0.77 3.31
C MET A 81 9.91 -0.07 3.91
N SER A 82 9.79 -1.40 3.93
CA SER A 82 10.89 -2.27 4.38
C SER A 82 12.03 -2.33 3.37
N LEU A 83 11.73 -2.23 2.07
CA LEU A 83 12.72 -2.14 1.00
C LEU A 83 13.39 -0.75 1.01
N ALA A 84 12.63 0.32 1.16
CA ALA A 84 13.14 1.69 1.25
C ALA A 84 14.16 1.85 2.40
N LYS A 85 13.91 1.22 3.55
CA LYS A 85 14.86 1.22 4.67
C LYS A 85 16.18 0.52 4.33
N LYS A 86 16.12 -0.67 3.71
CA LYS A 86 17.32 -1.42 3.30
C LYS A 86 18.17 -0.70 2.26
N LEU A 87 17.58 0.15 1.42
CA LEU A 87 18.33 0.92 0.41
C LEU A 87 19.02 2.16 0.99
N LYS A 88 18.66 2.58 2.20
CA LYS A 88 19.25 3.74 2.90
C LYS A 88 20.39 3.34 3.84
N ASP A 89 20.58 2.04 4.08
CA ASP A 89 21.70 1.45 4.84
C ASP A 89 22.86 1.06 3.91
#